data_AF-A0A7W7Y6Y6-F1
#
_entry.id   AF-A0A7W7Y6Y6-F1
#
_cell.length_a   1.000
_cell.length_b   1.000
_cell.length_c   1.000
_cell.angle_alpha   90.00
_cell.angle_beta   90.00
_cell.angle_gamma   90.00
#
_symmetry.space_group_name_H-M   'P 1'
#
loop_
_entity.id
_entity.type
_entity.pdbx_description
1 polymer ?
#
loop_
_entity_poly.entity_id
_entity_poly.type
_entity_poly.pdbx_seq_one_letter_code
_entity_poly.pdbx_strand_id
1 'polypeptide(L)'
;MAKIQKTPTGEFHSGYGCVIMAAVVGVFVFIVWWGYYTLTTMDAAIAAVSQPAPVQLPAVQAVPGLEQKLTAFAADVTAGKPATLKFSVVDLNALLTLAPDGGNGSYKDMLRVKSLDAAKQTITTDASLPMNTAKFWEDKKRYLVGEVDFSLEMTALGPDVKVSAVRVPGKTIPEEMVKGMAMYGYLGPYQNHATIGPVLKALKSYKVYADGVVVSTVESK
;
A
#
# COMPACT_ATOMS: atom_id res chain seq x y z
N MET A 1 16.90 58.37 -17.14
CA MET A 1 16.38 57.12 -17.72
C MET A 1 14.87 57.28 -17.91
N ALA A 2 14.38 57.27 -19.15
CA ALA A 2 12.96 57.48 -19.44
C ALA A 2 12.15 56.24 -19.03
N LYS A 3 11.04 56.44 -18.30
CA LYS A 3 10.08 55.38 -17.99
C LYS A 3 9.38 54.97 -19.29
N ILE A 4 9.66 53.76 -19.78
CA ILE A 4 8.88 53.16 -20.88
C ILE A 4 7.51 52.80 -20.31
N GLN A 5 6.52 53.64 -20.55
CA GLN A 5 5.13 53.36 -20.20
C GLN A 5 4.53 52.59 -21.38
N LYS A 6 4.31 51.28 -21.22
CA LYS A 6 3.64 50.46 -22.24
C LYS A 6 2.18 50.88 -22.31
N THR A 7 1.81 51.63 -23.35
CA THR A 7 0.41 51.92 -23.67
C THR A 7 -0.25 50.66 -24.26
N PRO A 8 -1.44 50.25 -23.77
CA PRO A 8 -2.16 49.11 -24.36
C PRO A 8 -2.50 49.42 -25.83
N THR A 9 -2.14 48.52 -26.75
CA THR A 9 -2.36 48.68 -28.20
C THR A 9 -3.60 47.95 -28.72
N GLY A 10 -4.43 47.37 -27.85
CA GLY A 10 -5.63 46.61 -28.22
C GLY A 10 -6.89 47.11 -27.50
N GLU A 11 -8.05 46.93 -28.14
CA GLU A 11 -9.36 47.30 -27.58
C GLU A 11 -9.69 46.42 -26.36
N PHE A 12 -9.89 47.08 -25.20
CA PHE A 12 -10.24 46.40 -23.96
C PHE A 12 -11.74 46.13 -23.92
N HIS A 13 -12.19 44.97 -24.41
CA HIS A 13 -13.59 44.58 -24.29
C HIS A 13 -13.87 44.03 -22.89
N SER A 14 -14.73 44.72 -22.14
CA SER A 14 -15.22 44.28 -20.82
C SER A 14 -15.81 42.86 -20.82
N GLY A 15 -16.34 42.41 -21.97
CA GLY A 15 -16.86 41.06 -22.17
C GLY A 15 -15.83 39.94 -21.98
N TYR A 16 -14.55 40.17 -22.30
CA TYR A 16 -13.50 39.16 -22.09
C TYR A 16 -13.30 38.86 -20.60
N GLY A 17 -13.38 39.89 -19.74
CA GLY A 17 -13.33 39.71 -18.29
C GLY A 17 -14.48 38.85 -17.78
N CYS A 18 -15.71 39.09 -18.25
CA CYS A 18 -16.88 38.29 -17.88
C CYS A 18 -16.77 36.83 -18.35
N VAL A 19 -16.28 36.59 -19.56
CA VAL A 19 -16.09 35.23 -20.09
C VAL A 19 -15.01 34.48 -19.31
N ILE A 20 -13.88 35.12 -19.01
CA ILE A 20 -12.81 34.52 -18.20
C ILE A 20 -13.34 34.18 -16.80
N MET A 21 -14.06 35.10 -16.16
CA MET A 21 -14.65 34.85 -14.84
C MET A 21 -15.68 33.71 -14.87
N ALA A 22 -16.54 33.65 -15.88
CA ALA A 22 -17.49 32.55 -16.05
C ALA A 22 -16.77 31.20 -16.25
N ALA A 23 -15.69 31.19 -17.03
CA ALA A 23 -14.87 29.98 -17.22
C ALA A 23 -14.22 29.52 -15.90
N VAL A 24 -13.66 30.44 -15.10
CA VAL A 24 -13.08 30.14 -13.79
C VAL A 24 -14.15 29.57 -12.84
N VAL A 25 -15.32 30.20 -12.77
CA VAL A 25 -16.45 29.68 -11.97
C VAL A 25 -16.87 28.29 -12.44
N GLY A 26 -16.96 28.08 -13.76
CA GLY A 26 -17.29 26.79 -14.35
C GLY A 26 -16.31 25.68 -13.94
N VAL A 27 -15.00 25.96 -14.00
CA VAL A 27 -13.95 25.04 -13.54
C VAL A 27 -14.08 24.74 -12.04
N PHE A 28 -14.31 25.75 -11.21
CA PHE A 28 -14.52 25.56 -9.77
C PHE A 28 -15.74 24.68 -9.47
N VAL A 29 -16.87 24.95 -10.11
CA VAL A 29 -18.09 24.13 -9.95
C VAL A 29 -17.84 22.71 -10.41
N PHE A 30 -17.14 22.52 -11.53
CA PHE A 30 -16.77 21.19 -12.03
C PHE A 30 -15.91 20.43 -11.03
N ILE A 31 -14.88 21.05 -10.44
CA ILE A 31 -14.01 20.40 -9.45
C ILE A 31 -14.81 19.98 -8.21
N VAL A 32 -15.67 20.86 -7.69
CA VAL A 32 -16.49 20.55 -6.50
C VAL A 32 -17.48 19.43 -6.80
N TRP A 33 -18.17 19.49 -7.94
CA TRP A 33 -19.10 18.44 -8.35
C TRP A 33 -18.38 17.10 -8.56
N TRP A 34 -17.28 17.10 -9.30
CA TRP A 34 -16.49 15.89 -9.57
C TRP A 34 -15.94 15.28 -8.28
N GLY A 35 -15.46 16.11 -7.35
CA GLY A 35 -15.01 15.68 -6.02
C GLY A 35 -16.13 15.00 -5.23
N TYR A 36 -17.31 15.61 -5.18
CA TYR A 36 -18.48 15.01 -4.53
C TYR A 36 -18.90 13.69 -5.18
N TYR A 37 -19.02 13.66 -6.51
CA TYR A 37 -19.38 12.47 -7.28
C TYR A 37 -18.42 11.31 -7.01
N THR A 38 -17.11 11.59 -7.06
CA THR A 38 -16.06 10.59 -6.81
C THR A 38 -16.14 10.07 -5.38
N LEU A 39 -16.28 10.95 -4.38
CA LEU A 39 -16.41 10.56 -2.98
C LEU A 39 -17.62 9.65 -2.74
N THR A 40 -18.80 10.00 -3.27
CA THR A 40 -20.01 9.19 -3.08
C THR A 40 -19.94 7.85 -3.80
N THR A 41 -19.32 7.82 -4.98
CA THR A 41 -19.16 6.58 -5.76
C THR A 41 -18.18 5.63 -5.07
N MET A 42 -17.06 6.15 -4.57
CA MET A 42 -16.10 5.37 -3.78
C MET A 42 -16.72 4.86 -2.48
N ASP A 43 -17.48 5.69 -1.76
CA ASP A 43 -18.14 5.26 -0.52
C ASP A 43 -19.14 4.13 -0.76
N ALA A 44 -19.93 4.22 -1.83
CA ALA A 44 -20.87 3.16 -2.22
C ALA A 44 -20.15 1.86 -2.58
N ALA A 45 -19.06 1.94 -3.34
CA ALA A 45 -18.25 0.77 -3.70
C ALA A 45 -17.62 0.12 -2.45
N ILE A 46 -17.06 0.92 -1.55
CA ILE A 46 -16.50 0.44 -0.27
C ILE A 46 -17.61 -0.17 0.58
N ALA A 47 -18.77 0.48 0.72
CA ALA A 47 -19.89 -0.02 1.50
C ALA A 47 -20.39 -1.37 0.98
N ALA A 48 -20.41 -1.57 -0.34
CA ALA A 48 -20.80 -2.83 -0.95
C ALA A 48 -19.89 -3.98 -0.49
N VAL A 49 -18.58 -3.76 -0.38
CA VAL A 49 -17.60 -4.82 -0.09
C VAL A 49 -17.14 -4.89 1.37
N SER A 50 -17.48 -3.92 2.20
CA SER A 50 -17.05 -3.85 3.61
C SER A 50 -18.16 -4.18 4.61
N GLN A 51 -17.80 -4.23 5.89
CA GLN A 51 -18.69 -4.43 7.04
C GLN A 51 -18.38 -3.40 8.15
N PRO A 52 -19.31 -3.13 9.09
CA PRO A 52 -19.13 -2.04 10.06
C PRO A 52 -18.09 -2.33 11.15
N ALA A 53 -17.80 -3.59 11.44
CA ALA A 53 -16.90 -3.98 12.53
C ALA A 53 -15.72 -4.81 11.99
N PRO A 54 -14.53 -4.73 12.61
CA PRO A 54 -13.40 -5.58 12.26
C PRO A 54 -13.69 -7.04 12.58
N VAL A 55 -12.96 -7.96 11.94
CA VAL A 55 -12.92 -9.36 12.35
C VAL A 55 -11.64 -9.60 13.15
N GLN A 56 -11.79 -10.34 14.25
CA GLN A 56 -10.65 -10.78 15.03
C GLN A 56 -9.86 -11.82 14.23
N LEU A 57 -8.64 -11.46 13.84
CA LEU A 57 -7.72 -12.36 13.17
C LEU A 57 -7.10 -13.36 14.16
N PRO A 58 -6.72 -14.57 13.71
CA PRO A 58 -6.05 -15.55 14.55
C PRO A 58 -4.85 -14.99 15.33
N ALA A 59 -4.68 -15.41 16.58
CA ALA A 59 -3.56 -14.98 17.40
C ALA A 59 -2.24 -15.52 16.82
N VAL A 60 -1.21 -14.68 16.79
CA VAL A 60 0.13 -15.07 16.36
C VAL A 60 0.91 -15.58 17.55
N GLN A 61 1.48 -16.78 17.42
CA GLN A 61 2.39 -17.32 18.42
C GLN A 61 3.79 -16.75 18.22
N ALA A 62 4.47 -16.42 19.32
CA ALA A 62 5.87 -16.03 19.26
C ALA A 62 6.70 -17.18 18.68
N VAL A 63 7.63 -16.85 17.78
CA VAL A 63 8.57 -17.82 17.19
C VAL A 63 9.91 -17.70 17.93
N PRO A 64 10.28 -18.69 18.75
CA PRO A 64 11.56 -18.66 19.45
C PRO A 64 12.70 -18.59 18.44
N GLY A 65 13.68 -17.71 18.67
CA GLY A 65 14.83 -17.59 17.79
C GLY A 65 14.65 -16.62 16.62
N LEU A 66 13.44 -16.12 16.33
CA LEU A 66 13.20 -15.31 15.13
C LEU A 66 13.98 -14.00 15.15
N GLU A 67 13.95 -13.26 16.25
CA GLU A 67 14.73 -12.02 16.39
C GLU A 67 16.22 -12.28 16.22
N GLN A 68 16.77 -13.33 16.84
CA GLN A 68 18.19 -13.68 16.66
C GLN A 68 18.51 -14.03 15.19
N LYS A 69 17.63 -14.75 14.49
CA LYS A 69 17.78 -15.04 13.05
C LYS A 69 17.80 -13.76 12.23
N LEU A 70 16.90 -12.81 12.53
CA LEU A 70 16.83 -11.52 11.84
C LEU A 70 18.07 -10.66 12.11
N THR A 71 18.54 -10.62 13.35
CA THR A 71 19.78 -9.90 13.72
C THR A 71 21.00 -10.50 13.04
N ALA A 72 21.13 -11.83 13.01
CA ALA A 72 22.22 -12.51 12.33
C ALA A 72 22.22 -12.22 10.82
N PHE A 73 21.04 -12.31 10.18
CA PHE A 73 20.88 -11.96 8.78
C PHE A 73 21.24 -10.49 8.50
N ALA A 74 20.74 -9.55 9.31
CA ALA A 74 21.06 -8.14 9.17
C ALA A 74 22.57 -7.87 9.35
N ALA A 75 23.23 -8.57 10.27
CA ALA A 75 24.68 -8.46 10.47
C ALA A 75 25.47 -8.95 9.26
N ASP A 76 25.10 -10.10 8.67
CA ASP A 76 25.74 -10.62 7.47
C ASP A 76 25.54 -9.68 6.27
N VAL A 77 24.32 -9.17 6.09
CA VAL A 77 23.99 -8.17 5.06
C VAL A 77 24.85 -6.91 5.22
N THR A 78 24.92 -6.37 6.44
CA THR A 78 25.68 -5.15 6.75
C THR A 78 27.19 -5.35 6.56
N ALA A 79 27.67 -6.56 6.81
CA ALA A 79 29.06 -6.97 6.56
C ALA A 79 29.37 -7.24 5.08
N GLY A 80 28.39 -7.06 4.17
CA GLY A 80 28.55 -7.33 2.74
C GLY A 80 28.69 -8.81 2.39
N LYS A 81 28.31 -9.72 3.30
CA LYS A 81 28.37 -11.16 3.07
C LYS A 81 27.15 -11.63 2.30
N PRO A 82 27.29 -12.65 1.44
CA PRO A 82 26.16 -13.37 0.89
C PRO A 82 25.28 -13.92 2.02
N ALA A 83 24.00 -13.56 2.01
CA ALA A 83 23.05 -13.94 3.03
C ALA A 83 21.74 -14.39 2.39
N THR A 84 21.13 -15.44 2.94
CA THR A 84 19.84 -15.96 2.51
C THR A 84 19.01 -16.32 3.72
N LEU A 85 17.73 -15.94 3.71
CA LEU A 85 16.80 -16.23 4.78
C LEU A 85 15.49 -16.74 4.21
N LYS A 86 14.97 -17.80 4.82
CA LYS A 86 13.67 -18.38 4.49
C LYS A 86 12.69 -18.08 5.61
N PHE A 87 11.52 -17.57 5.25
CA PHE A 87 10.41 -17.32 6.15
C PHE A 87 9.28 -18.30 5.88
N SER A 88 8.91 -19.10 6.87
CA SER A 88 7.67 -19.86 6.86
C SER A 88 6.46 -18.94 7.07
N VAL A 89 5.25 -19.46 6.90
CA VAL A 89 4.01 -18.74 7.24
C VAL A 89 4.00 -18.27 8.69
N VAL A 90 4.55 -19.07 9.62
CA VAL A 90 4.62 -18.71 11.03
C VAL A 90 5.62 -17.57 11.25
N ASP A 91 6.78 -17.62 10.59
CA ASP A 91 7.78 -16.55 10.66
C ASP A 91 7.21 -15.23 10.08
N LEU A 92 6.50 -15.28 8.96
CA LEU A 92 5.87 -14.11 8.34
C LEU A 92 4.82 -13.47 9.24
N ASN A 93 3.97 -14.28 9.89
CA ASN A 93 2.99 -13.77 10.85
C ASN A 93 3.67 -13.14 12.07
N ALA A 94 4.74 -13.75 12.59
CA ALA A 94 5.52 -13.18 13.69
C ALA A 94 6.22 -11.86 13.27
N LEU A 95 6.72 -11.78 12.03
CA LEU A 95 7.27 -10.53 11.48
C LEU A 95 6.24 -9.40 11.45
N LEU A 96 4.99 -9.67 11.08
CA LEU A 96 3.93 -8.66 11.11
C LEU A 96 3.70 -8.08 12.51
N THR A 97 3.95 -8.86 13.56
CA THR A 97 3.84 -8.38 14.96
C THR A 97 5.06 -7.61 15.45
N LEU A 98 6.24 -7.90 14.89
CA LEU A 98 7.51 -7.23 15.21
C LEU A 98 7.72 -5.95 14.39
N ALA A 99 7.04 -5.83 13.25
CA ALA A 99 7.19 -4.70 12.35
C ALA A 99 6.75 -3.40 13.04
N PRO A 100 7.59 -2.34 13.02
CA PRO A 100 7.20 -1.05 13.59
C PRO A 100 6.03 -0.45 12.81
N ASP A 101 5.32 0.49 13.42
CA ASP A 101 4.34 1.29 12.70
C ASP A 101 5.07 2.20 11.69
N GLY A 102 4.85 1.97 10.40
CA GLY A 102 5.45 2.74 9.31
C GLY A 102 4.81 4.11 9.09
N GLY A 103 3.89 4.54 9.96
CA GLY A 103 3.16 5.81 9.85
C GLY A 103 1.83 5.72 9.09
N ASN A 104 1.51 4.55 8.54
CA ASN A 104 0.24 4.27 7.85
C ASN A 104 -0.62 3.23 8.61
N GLY A 105 -0.30 2.98 9.88
CA GLY A 105 -0.93 1.97 10.71
C GLY A 105 -0.15 0.66 10.74
N SER A 106 -0.38 -0.11 11.80
CA SER A 106 0.26 -1.41 11.98
C SER A 106 -0.52 -2.53 11.29
N TYR A 107 0.17 -3.30 10.45
CA TYR A 107 -0.40 -4.50 9.81
C TYR A 107 -0.69 -5.64 10.81
N LYS A 108 -0.19 -5.54 12.05
CA LYS A 108 -0.32 -6.58 13.08
C LYS A 108 -1.77 -6.95 13.41
N ASP A 109 -2.72 -6.04 13.21
CA ASP A 109 -4.14 -6.28 13.49
C ASP A 109 -4.98 -6.40 12.20
N MET A 110 -4.34 -6.23 11.04
CA MET A 110 -5.01 -6.11 9.75
C MET A 110 -4.82 -7.30 8.84
N LEU A 111 -3.70 -8.04 8.98
CA LEU A 111 -3.32 -9.12 8.06
C LEU A 111 -2.83 -10.36 8.83
N ARG A 112 -3.16 -11.54 8.31
CA ARG A 112 -2.54 -12.82 8.69
C ARG A 112 -2.19 -13.62 7.46
N VAL A 113 -0.93 -14.03 7.34
CA VAL A 113 -0.52 -14.94 6.27
C VAL A 113 -1.19 -16.29 6.49
N LYS A 114 -1.90 -16.74 5.46
CA LYS A 114 -2.65 -18.00 5.43
C LYS A 114 -1.93 -19.07 4.64
N SER A 115 -1.43 -18.72 3.46
CA SER A 115 -0.79 -19.67 2.55
C SER A 115 0.16 -18.97 1.58
N LEU A 116 1.03 -19.78 0.95
CA LEU A 116 1.99 -19.38 -0.05
C LEU A 116 1.74 -20.18 -1.34
N ASP A 117 1.60 -19.49 -2.46
CA ASP A 117 1.39 -20.11 -3.76
C ASP A 117 2.68 -19.98 -4.60
N ALA A 118 3.41 -21.08 -4.71
CA ALA A 118 4.65 -21.12 -5.50
C ALA A 118 4.40 -21.00 -7.01
N ALA A 119 3.25 -21.44 -7.52
CA ALA A 119 2.94 -21.36 -8.94
C ALA A 119 2.63 -19.91 -9.37
N LYS A 120 1.92 -19.17 -8.51
CA LYS A 120 1.57 -17.76 -8.75
C LYS A 120 2.60 -16.78 -8.21
N GLN A 121 3.56 -17.25 -7.41
CA GLN A 121 4.50 -16.41 -6.65
C GLN A 121 3.78 -15.40 -5.74
N THR A 122 2.71 -15.85 -5.06
CA THR A 122 1.87 -14.98 -4.20
C THR A 122 1.82 -15.42 -2.74
N ILE A 123 1.59 -14.45 -1.87
CA ILE A 123 1.31 -14.62 -0.45
C ILE A 123 -0.17 -14.33 -0.23
N THR A 124 -0.95 -15.31 0.21
CA THR A 124 -2.36 -15.12 0.55
C THR A 124 -2.51 -14.82 2.02
N THR A 125 -3.28 -13.79 2.33
CA THR A 125 -3.55 -13.35 3.70
C THR A 125 -5.04 -13.29 4.00
N ASP A 126 -5.44 -13.65 5.22
CA ASP A 126 -6.70 -13.20 5.78
C ASP A 126 -6.55 -11.73 6.20
N ALA A 127 -7.56 -10.93 5.89
CA ALA A 127 -7.52 -9.47 6.01
C ALA A 127 -8.72 -8.93 6.78
N SER A 128 -8.46 -7.92 7.61
CA SER A 128 -9.46 -7.04 8.24
C SER A 128 -8.98 -5.60 8.10
N LEU A 129 -9.07 -5.06 6.88
CA LEU A 129 -8.48 -3.78 6.51
C LEU A 129 -9.46 -2.62 6.78
N PRO A 130 -9.06 -1.58 7.51
CA PRO A 130 -9.89 -0.39 7.69
C PRO A 130 -9.97 0.41 6.38
N MET A 131 -11.19 0.73 5.99
CA MET A 131 -11.55 1.52 4.82
C MET A 131 -12.21 2.82 5.29
N ASN A 132 -11.78 3.94 4.70
CA ASN A 132 -12.39 5.24 4.95
C ASN A 132 -13.82 5.29 4.39
N THR A 133 -14.65 6.09 5.03
CA THR A 133 -15.98 6.46 4.52
C THR A 133 -15.91 7.81 3.79
N ALA A 134 -16.96 8.19 3.06
CA ALA A 134 -17.08 9.50 2.42
C ALA A 134 -16.75 10.65 3.37
N LYS A 135 -17.16 10.49 4.63
CA LYS A 135 -16.84 11.41 5.71
C LYS A 135 -15.55 10.99 6.39
N PHE A 136 -14.43 11.06 5.67
CA PHE A 136 -13.12 10.66 6.19
C PHE A 136 -12.67 11.48 7.41
N TRP A 137 -13.33 12.61 7.69
CA TRP A 137 -13.18 13.43 8.90
C TRP A 137 -13.97 12.92 10.12
N GLU A 138 -14.93 12.01 9.92
CA GLU A 138 -15.52 11.24 11.01
C GLU A 138 -14.63 10.01 11.25
N ASP A 139 -14.26 9.71 12.50
CA ASP A 139 -13.44 8.53 12.85
C ASP A 139 -14.22 7.20 12.73
N LYS A 140 -15.13 7.13 11.77
CA LYS A 140 -15.92 5.96 11.44
C LYS A 140 -15.27 5.25 10.26
N LYS A 141 -14.81 4.03 10.52
CA LYS A 141 -14.26 3.13 9.50
C LYS A 141 -15.28 2.06 9.13
N ARG A 142 -15.12 1.51 7.94
CA ARG A 142 -15.67 0.19 7.58
C ARG A 142 -14.51 -0.76 7.39
N TYR A 143 -14.74 -2.06 7.44
CA TYR A 143 -13.69 -3.06 7.35
C TYR A 143 -13.90 -3.94 6.13
N LEU A 144 -12.88 -4.01 5.27
CA LEU A 144 -12.81 -5.03 4.25
C LEU A 144 -12.30 -6.31 4.92
N VAL A 145 -13.19 -7.29 5.00
CA VAL A 145 -12.93 -8.58 5.64
C VAL A 145 -12.98 -9.68 4.60
N GLY A 146 -11.86 -10.39 4.42
CA GLY A 146 -11.74 -11.40 3.38
C GLY A 146 -10.30 -11.85 3.21
N GLU A 147 -9.92 -12.15 1.98
CA GLU A 147 -8.56 -12.52 1.63
C GLU A 147 -7.93 -11.50 0.69
N VAL A 148 -6.63 -11.28 0.87
CA VAL A 148 -5.81 -10.46 -0.03
C VAL A 148 -4.62 -11.30 -0.48
N ASP A 149 -4.46 -11.43 -1.79
CA ASP A 149 -3.25 -11.96 -2.39
C ASP A 149 -2.28 -10.83 -2.64
N PHE A 150 -1.03 -11.10 -2.29
CA PHE A 150 0.07 -10.19 -2.53
C PHE A 150 1.08 -10.82 -3.48
N SER A 151 1.48 -10.09 -4.51
CA SER A 151 2.63 -10.40 -5.35
C SER A 151 3.85 -9.64 -4.85
N LEU A 152 4.99 -10.34 -4.82
CA LEU A 152 6.28 -9.72 -4.60
C LEU A 152 6.79 -9.14 -5.92
N GLU A 153 7.41 -7.96 -5.85
CA GLU A 153 8.08 -7.31 -6.98
C GLU A 153 9.45 -6.78 -6.55
N MET A 154 10.45 -6.86 -7.42
CA MET A 154 11.74 -6.22 -7.18
C MET A 154 11.72 -4.80 -7.73
N THR A 155 11.94 -3.81 -6.87
CA THR A 155 12.06 -2.41 -7.25
C THR A 155 13.51 -1.95 -7.17
N ALA A 156 13.81 -0.74 -7.65
CA ALA A 156 15.13 -0.13 -7.47
C ALA A 156 15.51 0.08 -5.98
N LEU A 157 14.53 0.09 -5.07
CA LEU A 157 14.73 0.28 -3.63
C LEU A 157 14.72 -1.05 -2.84
N GLY A 158 14.70 -2.18 -3.54
CA GLY A 158 14.58 -3.52 -2.96
C GLY A 158 13.20 -4.13 -3.22
N PRO A 159 12.88 -5.26 -2.56
CA PRO A 159 11.61 -5.93 -2.74
C PRO A 159 10.48 -5.08 -2.19
N ASP A 160 9.35 -5.17 -2.87
CA ASP A 160 8.08 -4.61 -2.45
C ASP A 160 6.98 -5.65 -2.61
N VAL A 161 5.85 -5.38 -1.98
CA VAL A 161 4.70 -6.27 -1.95
C VAL A 161 3.50 -5.48 -2.41
N LYS A 162 2.78 -5.97 -3.42
CA LYS A 162 1.60 -5.33 -4.01
C LYS A 162 0.41 -6.25 -3.97
N VAL A 163 -0.78 -5.66 -3.84
CA VAL A 163 -2.03 -6.41 -3.93
C VAL A 163 -2.23 -6.88 -5.37
N SER A 164 -2.42 -8.19 -5.54
CA SER A 164 -2.71 -8.80 -6.84
C SER A 164 -4.16 -9.27 -6.96
N ALA A 165 -4.79 -9.63 -5.84
CA ALA A 165 -6.22 -9.95 -5.80
C ALA A 165 -6.82 -9.68 -4.42
N VAL A 166 -8.13 -9.43 -4.39
CA VAL A 166 -8.92 -9.29 -3.17
C VAL A 166 -10.17 -10.15 -3.32
N ARG A 167 -10.52 -10.90 -2.27
CA ARG A 167 -11.71 -11.75 -2.23
C ARG A 167 -12.48 -11.48 -0.95
N VAL A 168 -13.75 -11.12 -1.06
CA VAL A 168 -14.65 -11.00 0.10
C VAL A 168 -15.76 -12.04 -0.05
N PRO A 169 -16.04 -12.87 0.98
CA PRO A 169 -17.05 -13.92 0.88
C PRO A 169 -18.41 -13.40 0.42
N GLY A 170 -18.93 -14.00 -0.66
CA GLY A 170 -20.25 -13.65 -1.22
C GLY A 170 -20.32 -12.31 -1.94
N LYS A 171 -19.18 -11.66 -2.22
CA LYS A 171 -19.16 -10.33 -2.84
C LYS A 171 -18.24 -10.30 -4.06
N THR A 172 -18.66 -9.56 -5.09
CA THR A 172 -17.83 -9.26 -6.25
C THR A 172 -16.99 -8.02 -5.97
N ILE A 173 -15.67 -8.13 -6.12
CA ILE A 173 -14.76 -7.00 -5.94
C ILE A 173 -14.60 -6.24 -7.26
N PRO A 174 -14.82 -4.91 -7.28
CA PRO A 174 -14.56 -4.11 -8.46
C PRO A 174 -13.07 -4.14 -8.84
N GLU A 175 -12.75 -4.31 -10.12
CA GLU A 175 -11.35 -4.33 -10.58
C GLU A 175 -10.58 -3.06 -10.23
N GLU A 176 -11.24 -1.89 -10.34
CA GLU A 176 -10.65 -0.60 -10.02
C GLU A 176 -10.24 -0.48 -8.54
N MET A 177 -10.92 -1.22 -7.65
CA MET A 177 -10.52 -1.28 -6.25
C MET A 177 -9.20 -2.04 -6.10
N VAL A 178 -9.05 -3.18 -6.78
CA VAL A 178 -7.81 -3.96 -6.76
C VAL A 178 -6.67 -3.15 -7.38
N LYS A 179 -6.91 -2.47 -8.51
CA LYS A 179 -5.93 -1.55 -9.12
C LYS A 179 -5.53 -0.43 -8.17
N GLY A 180 -6.52 0.16 -7.48
CA GLY A 180 -6.31 1.17 -6.45
C GLY A 180 -5.38 0.69 -5.33
N MET A 181 -5.59 -0.52 -4.84
CA MET A 181 -4.76 -1.13 -3.80
C MET A 181 -3.37 -1.53 -4.32
N ALA A 182 -3.27 -1.99 -5.57
CA ALA A 182 -2.03 -2.40 -6.22
C ALA A 182 -1.06 -1.24 -6.50
N MET A 183 -1.56 0.01 -6.54
CA MET A 183 -0.72 1.20 -6.70
C MET A 183 0.24 1.43 -5.52
N TYR A 184 -0.08 0.89 -4.34
CA TYR A 184 0.71 1.09 -3.14
C TYR A 184 1.65 -0.08 -2.87
N GLY A 185 2.91 0.27 -2.61
CA GLY A 185 3.92 -0.63 -2.08
C GLY A 185 3.78 -0.81 -0.59
N TYR A 186 3.57 -2.04 -0.12
CA TYR A 186 3.33 -2.32 1.30
C TYR A 186 4.62 -2.38 2.12
N LEU A 187 5.79 -2.55 1.47
CA LEU A 187 7.10 -2.42 2.11
C LEU A 187 7.69 -1.01 1.98
N GLY A 188 7.10 -0.15 1.15
CA GLY A 188 7.53 1.23 0.93
C GLY A 188 7.85 2.02 2.21
N PRO A 189 6.97 2.02 3.25
CA PRO A 189 7.23 2.72 4.50
C PRO A 189 8.52 2.27 5.22
N TYR A 190 8.93 1.01 5.07
CA TYR A 190 10.11 0.45 5.74
C TYR A 190 11.42 0.70 4.99
N GLN A 191 11.37 1.11 3.72
CA GLN A 191 12.56 1.38 2.90
C GLN A 191 13.41 2.55 3.43
N ASN A 192 12.78 3.46 4.18
CA ASN A 192 13.43 4.61 4.81
C ASN A 192 13.70 4.40 6.31
N HIS A 193 13.31 3.26 6.89
CA HIS A 193 13.58 2.96 8.29
C HIS A 193 15.08 2.73 8.51
N ALA A 194 15.65 3.34 9.57
CA ALA A 194 17.10 3.37 9.79
C ALA A 194 17.76 1.98 9.83
N THR A 195 17.07 0.99 10.40
CA THR A 195 17.60 -0.38 10.55
C THR A 195 17.09 -1.37 9.50
N ILE A 196 15.88 -1.16 8.96
CA ILE A 196 15.23 -2.11 8.03
C ILE A 196 15.55 -1.75 6.59
N GLY A 197 15.56 -0.45 6.27
CA GLY A 197 15.82 0.08 4.94
C GLY A 197 17.12 -0.42 4.31
N PRO A 198 18.27 -0.38 5.02
CA PRO A 198 19.53 -0.91 4.48
C PRO A 198 19.45 -2.41 4.15
N VAL A 199 18.77 -3.20 4.99
CA VAL A 199 18.61 -4.64 4.76
C VAL A 199 17.73 -4.89 3.54
N LEU A 200 16.58 -4.21 3.42
CA LEU A 200 15.69 -4.34 2.26
C LEU A 200 16.39 -3.97 0.95
N LYS A 201 17.15 -2.88 0.93
CA LYS A 201 17.89 -2.41 -0.26
C LYS A 201 19.00 -3.37 -0.70
N ALA A 202 19.52 -4.19 0.22
CA ALA A 202 20.55 -5.17 -0.09
C ALA A 202 20.00 -6.48 -0.68
N LEU A 203 18.68 -6.72 -0.56
CA LEU A 203 18.05 -7.90 -1.15
C LEU A 203 18.02 -7.76 -2.67
N LYS A 204 18.48 -8.81 -3.36
CA LYS A 204 18.58 -8.88 -4.83
C LYS A 204 17.64 -9.89 -5.45
N SER A 205 17.14 -10.84 -4.66
CA SER A 205 16.18 -11.82 -5.14
C SER A 205 15.22 -12.24 -4.04
N TYR A 206 14.04 -12.68 -4.47
CA TYR A 206 13.09 -13.40 -3.64
C TYR A 206 12.54 -14.59 -4.44
N LYS A 207 11.99 -15.56 -3.72
CA LYS A 207 11.21 -16.64 -4.33
C LYS A 207 10.19 -17.18 -3.34
N VAL A 208 8.97 -17.36 -3.81
CA VAL A 208 7.90 -17.99 -3.03
C VAL A 208 7.92 -19.49 -3.31
N TYR A 209 7.99 -20.27 -2.25
CA TYR A 209 7.80 -21.72 -2.23
C TYR A 209 6.55 -22.05 -1.41
N ALA A 210 6.03 -23.26 -1.58
CA ALA A 210 4.85 -23.72 -0.84
C ALA A 210 5.04 -23.70 0.69
N ASP A 211 6.29 -23.85 1.14
CA ASP A 211 6.67 -23.92 2.55
C ASP A 211 7.43 -22.68 3.06
N GLY A 212 7.65 -21.67 2.21
CA GLY A 212 8.26 -20.43 2.67
C GLY A 212 8.65 -19.43 1.57
N VAL A 213 8.87 -18.18 1.97
CA VAL A 213 9.42 -17.12 1.14
C VAL A 213 10.92 -17.04 1.41
N VAL A 214 11.73 -17.19 0.38
CA VAL A 214 13.19 -17.02 0.46
C VAL A 214 13.54 -15.63 -0.03
N VAL A 215 14.38 -14.91 0.72
CA VAL A 215 15.00 -13.65 0.31
C VAL A 215 16.51 -13.79 0.35
N SER A 216 17.21 -13.14 -0.59
CA SER A 216 18.66 -13.27 -0.71
C SER A 216 19.33 -11.98 -1.19
N THR A 217 20.56 -11.74 -0.72
CA THR A 217 21.46 -10.68 -1.23
C THR A 217 22.21 -11.08 -2.49
N VAL A 218 22.03 -12.33 -2.93
CA VAL A 218 22.59 -12.87 -4.16
C VAL A 218 21.48 -12.94 -5.22
N GLU A 219 21.84 -12.69 -6.47
CA GLU A 219 20.91 -12.85 -7.59
C GLU A 219 20.46 -14.31 -7.71
N SER A 220 19.18 -14.51 -8.00
CA SER A 220 18.68 -15.83 -8.39
C SER A 220 19.30 -16.18 -9.73
N LYS A 221 20.06 -17.27 -9.78
CA LYS A 221 20.35 -17.94 -11.06
C LYS A 221 19.08 -18.59 -11.60
#